data_AF-A0A8J5J2L6-F1
#
_entry.id   AF-A0A8J5J2L6-F1
#
_cell.length_a   1.000
_cell.length_b   1.000
_cell.length_c   1.000
_cell.angle_alpha   90.00
_cell.angle_beta   90.00
_cell.angle_gamma   90.00
#
_symmetry.space_group_name_H-M   'P 1'
#
loop_
_entity.id
_entity.type
_entity.pdbx_description
1 polymer ?
#
loop_
_entity_poly.entity_id
_entity_poly.type
_entity_poly.pdbx_seq_one_letter_code
_entity_poly.pdbx_strand_id
1 'polypeptide(L)'
;MAPRASADFVTAQEPATEPRVYGMLLTWDPTLLAAFINSANTVVPVEQPGLQPSQWLTEPRGSLTAQGFVHDTMAYLAESSGGYRGAILSPLTPMQSNRLSRRMGQIEMDRFVQACAKKIPEGTCLVSGTLFFQDPNTDGVPTNLPSPPPPHRQIFV
;
A
#
# COMPACT_ATOMS: atom_id res chain seq x y z
N MET A 1 5.38 -54.10 48.41
CA MET A 1 4.69 -53.81 47.12
C MET A 1 4.21 -52.38 47.18
N ALA A 2 4.76 -51.49 46.35
CA ALA A 2 4.33 -50.10 46.20
C ALA A 2 4.00 -49.88 44.71
N PRO A 3 2.94 -49.14 44.36
CA PRO A 3 2.52 -49.00 42.97
C PRO A 3 3.43 -48.00 42.24
N ARG A 4 3.83 -48.37 41.02
CA ARG A 4 4.52 -47.49 40.06
C ARG A 4 3.50 -46.50 39.51
N ALA A 5 3.73 -45.20 39.70
CA ALA A 5 3.05 -44.16 38.95
C ALA A 5 3.65 -44.13 37.53
N SER A 6 2.87 -44.53 36.53
CA SER A 6 3.17 -44.21 35.12
C SER A 6 2.93 -42.73 34.92
N ALA A 7 3.98 -41.99 34.60
CA ALA A 7 3.86 -40.63 34.11
C ALA A 7 3.50 -40.72 32.61
N ASP A 8 2.25 -40.39 32.28
CA ASP A 8 1.85 -40.12 30.90
C ASP A 8 2.64 -38.89 30.43
N PHE A 9 3.58 -39.10 29.52
CA PHE A 9 4.23 -38.04 28.77
C PHE A 9 3.18 -37.40 27.86
N VAL A 10 2.51 -36.36 28.34
CA VAL A 10 1.79 -35.44 27.47
C VAL A 10 2.87 -34.66 26.71
N THR A 11 3.18 -35.11 25.50
CA THR A 11 3.92 -34.30 24.54
C THR A 11 3.06 -33.09 24.25
N ALA A 12 3.28 -32.00 24.99
CA ALA A 12 2.78 -30.69 24.63
C ALA A 12 3.47 -30.33 23.31
N GLN A 13 2.85 -30.70 22.20
CA GLN A 13 3.26 -30.21 20.90
C GLN A 13 2.98 -28.71 20.94
N GLU A 14 4.05 -27.94 21.14
CA GLU A 14 4.04 -26.50 20.96
C GLU A 14 3.40 -26.25 19.59
N PRO A 15 2.30 -25.48 19.49
CA PRO A 15 1.72 -25.20 18.19
C PRO A 15 2.82 -24.59 17.35
N ALA A 16 3.22 -25.30 16.29
CA ALA A 16 4.16 -24.79 15.31
C ALA A 16 3.54 -23.47 14.84
N THR A 17 4.08 -22.36 15.36
CA THR A 17 3.62 -21.04 15.02
C THR A 17 4.22 -20.81 13.65
N GLU A 18 3.60 -21.39 12.62
CA GLU A 18 3.95 -21.08 11.25
C GLU A 18 3.94 -19.56 11.14
N PRO A 19 5.02 -18.95 10.62
CA PRO A 19 5.10 -17.51 10.52
C PRO A 19 3.94 -17.04 9.65
N ARG A 20 2.91 -16.45 10.28
CA ARG A 20 1.79 -15.83 9.57
C ARG A 20 2.36 -14.65 8.80
N VAL A 21 2.70 -14.86 7.53
CA VAL A 21 3.08 -13.76 6.65
C VAL A 21 1.81 -13.00 6.32
N TYR A 22 1.73 -11.77 6.82
CA TYR A 22 0.69 -10.80 6.50
C TYR A 22 1.29 -9.76 5.57
N GLY A 23 0.63 -9.53 4.45
CA GLY A 23 1.09 -8.57 3.46
C GLY A 23 -0.05 -7.91 2.69
N MET A 24 0.28 -6.80 2.05
CA MET A 24 -0.60 -6.07 1.16
C MET A 24 0.05 -5.98 -0.21
N LEU A 25 -0.56 -6.62 -1.21
CA LEU A 25 -0.17 -6.50 -2.60
C LEU A 25 -0.82 -5.25 -3.20
N LEU A 26 -0.02 -4.38 -3.81
CA LEU A 26 -0.50 -3.22 -4.56
C LEU A 26 -0.44 -3.51 -6.05
N THR A 27 -1.61 -3.53 -6.69
CA THR A 27 -1.76 -3.71 -8.14
C THR A 27 -2.04 -2.36 -8.78
N TRP A 28 -1.22 -2.00 -9.76
CA TRP A 28 -1.28 -0.71 -10.44
C TRP A 28 -1.95 -0.86 -11.79
N ASP A 29 -2.91 0.00 -12.11
CA ASP A 29 -3.44 0.07 -13.47
C ASP A 29 -2.42 0.77 -14.38
N PRO A 30 -1.83 0.08 -15.37
CA PRO A 30 -0.77 0.65 -16.20
C PRO A 30 -1.27 1.79 -17.09
N THR A 31 -2.53 1.76 -17.52
CA THR A 31 -3.12 2.80 -18.37
C THR A 31 -3.40 4.06 -17.56
N LEU A 32 -4.00 3.92 -16.38
CA LEU A 32 -4.25 5.06 -15.48
C LEU A 32 -2.93 5.64 -14.95
N LEU A 33 -1.94 4.81 -14.68
CA LEU A 33 -0.61 5.26 -14.28
C LEU A 33 0.07 6.06 -15.38
N ALA A 34 0.02 5.61 -16.63
CA ALA A 34 0.55 6.37 -17.76
C ALA A 34 -0.16 7.73 -17.92
N ALA A 35 -1.49 7.76 -17.78
CA ALA A 35 -2.26 9.00 -17.84
C ALA A 35 -1.92 9.96 -16.68
N PHE A 36 -1.78 9.42 -15.47
CA PHE A 36 -1.37 10.18 -14.29
C PHE A 36 0.01 10.81 -14.49
N ILE A 37 1.00 10.04 -14.96
CA ILE A 37 2.36 10.53 -15.20
C ILE A 37 2.39 11.57 -16.32
N ASN A 38 1.63 11.35 -17.39
CA ASN A 38 1.50 12.34 -18.46
C ASN A 38 0.92 13.66 -17.91
N SER A 39 -0.11 13.59 -17.07
CA SER A 39 -0.68 14.75 -16.41
C SER A 39 0.33 15.48 -15.52
N ALA A 40 1.07 14.73 -14.71
CA ALA A 40 2.08 15.23 -13.79
C ALA A 40 3.22 15.98 -14.50
N ASN A 41 3.58 15.52 -15.70
CA ASN A 41 4.69 16.08 -16.47
C ASN A 41 4.28 17.19 -17.44
N THR A 42 3.03 17.22 -17.91
CA THR A 42 2.63 18.12 -19.01
C THR A 42 1.51 19.09 -18.62
N VAL A 43 0.45 18.61 -17.97
CA VAL A 43 -0.76 19.40 -17.71
C VAL A 43 -0.64 20.19 -16.41
N VAL A 44 -0.35 19.51 -15.31
CA VAL A 44 -0.26 20.11 -13.97
C VAL A 44 0.81 21.21 -13.89
N PRO A 45 2.01 21.07 -14.49
CA PRO A 45 3.01 22.14 -14.46
C PRO A 45 2.56 23.42 -15.14
N VAL A 46 1.70 23.32 -16.18
CA VAL A 46 1.17 24.46 -16.93
C VAL A 46 0.02 25.13 -16.19
N GLU A 47 -0.93 24.34 -15.69
CA GLU A 47 -2.10 24.86 -14.98
C GLU A 47 -1.75 25.38 -13.58
N GLN A 48 -0.76 24.78 -12.92
CA GLN A 48 -0.38 25.07 -11.54
C GLN A 48 1.14 25.16 -11.38
N PRO A 49 1.79 26.20 -11.95
CA PRO A 49 3.25 26.33 -11.96
C PRO A 49 3.88 26.43 -10.55
N GLY A 50 3.11 26.87 -9.55
CA GLY A 50 3.55 26.90 -8.16
C GLY A 50 3.48 25.57 -7.41
N LEU A 51 2.81 24.55 -7.95
CA LEU A 51 2.53 23.30 -7.22
C LEU A 51 3.71 22.33 -7.27
N GLN A 52 4.54 22.33 -6.23
CA GLN A 52 5.72 21.46 -6.15
C GLN A 52 5.33 19.98 -6.01
N PRO A 53 6.11 19.05 -6.61
CA PRO A 53 6.01 17.64 -6.28
C PRO A 53 6.19 17.42 -4.78
N SER A 54 5.54 16.38 -4.27
CA SER A 54 5.65 15.98 -2.87
C SER A 54 7.09 15.63 -2.50
N GLN A 55 7.49 15.91 -1.27
CA GLN A 55 8.87 15.70 -0.80
C GLN A 55 9.34 14.24 -0.81
N TRP A 56 8.41 13.29 -0.88
CA TRP A 56 8.69 11.87 -0.95
C TRP A 56 8.94 11.36 -2.38
N LEU A 57 8.66 12.18 -3.39
CA LEU A 57 9.05 11.90 -4.77
C LEU A 57 10.49 12.30 -4.98
N THR A 58 11.27 11.41 -5.60
CA THR A 58 12.70 11.62 -5.87
C THR A 58 12.91 12.32 -7.21
N GLU A 59 12.03 12.07 -8.18
CA GLU A 59 12.10 12.68 -9.50
C GLU A 59 11.53 14.11 -9.51
N PRO A 60 12.20 15.05 -10.21
CA PRO A 60 11.71 16.41 -10.33
C PRO A 60 10.49 16.50 -11.23
N ARG A 61 9.75 17.61 -11.09
CA ARG A 61 8.58 17.92 -11.92
C ARG A 61 8.95 17.86 -13.41
N GLY A 62 8.10 17.25 -14.22
CA GLY A 62 8.31 17.14 -15.68
C GLY A 62 9.17 15.96 -16.10
N SER A 63 9.75 15.22 -15.15
CA SER A 63 10.60 14.04 -15.42
C SER A 63 10.13 12.79 -14.68
N LEU A 64 8.90 12.78 -14.16
CA LEU A 64 8.36 11.62 -13.47
C LEU A 64 8.21 10.45 -14.44
N THR A 65 8.61 9.27 -14.00
CA THR A 65 8.41 8.02 -14.72
C THR A 65 7.41 7.14 -13.96
N ALA A 66 6.69 6.28 -14.67
CA ALA A 66 5.77 5.33 -14.04
C ALA A 66 6.50 4.43 -13.03
N GLN A 67 7.68 3.94 -13.41
CA GLN A 67 8.50 3.10 -12.55
C GLN A 67 9.04 3.86 -11.33
N GLY A 68 9.52 5.10 -11.52
CA GLY A 68 10.00 5.97 -10.43
C GLY A 68 8.88 6.26 -9.44
N PHE A 69 7.70 6.65 -9.93
CA PHE A 69 6.54 6.92 -9.09
C PHE A 69 6.09 5.71 -8.26
N VAL A 70 6.03 4.52 -8.88
CA VAL A 70 5.70 3.28 -8.19
C VAL A 70 6.75 2.99 -7.11
N HIS A 71 8.02 3.10 -7.45
CA HIS A 71 9.12 2.86 -6.52
C HIS A 71 9.08 3.82 -5.33
N ASP A 72 8.96 5.12 -5.58
CA ASP A 72 8.89 6.15 -4.55
C ASP A 72 7.67 5.95 -3.65
N THR A 73 6.51 5.61 -4.24
CA THR A 73 5.30 5.30 -3.49
C THR A 73 5.51 4.09 -2.58
N MET A 74 6.07 3.00 -3.11
CA MET A 74 6.35 1.78 -2.33
C MET A 74 7.35 2.07 -1.20
N ALA A 75 8.42 2.82 -1.47
CA ALA A 75 9.41 3.21 -0.48
C ALA A 75 8.79 4.05 0.64
N TYR A 76 7.97 5.04 0.28
CA TYR A 76 7.29 5.93 1.22
C TYR A 76 6.26 5.20 2.10
N LEU A 77 5.57 4.20 1.55
CA LEU A 77 4.67 3.32 2.30
C LEU A 77 5.43 2.35 3.21
N ALA A 78 6.60 1.88 2.77
CA ALA A 78 7.43 0.92 3.49
C ALA A 78 7.95 1.45 4.83
N GLU A 79 8.16 2.77 4.95
CA GLU A 79 8.47 3.45 6.21
C GLU A 79 7.42 3.18 7.31
N SER A 80 6.18 2.88 6.91
CA SER A 80 5.07 2.58 7.80
C SER A 80 4.72 1.09 7.90
N SER A 81 5.05 0.28 6.89
CA SER A 81 4.72 -1.15 6.81
C SER A 81 5.86 -2.09 7.20
N GLY A 82 7.00 -1.60 7.68
CA GLY A 82 8.12 -2.49 8.07
C GLY A 82 8.90 -3.07 6.89
N GLY A 83 8.74 -2.49 5.69
CA GLY A 83 9.44 -2.91 4.48
C GLY A 83 8.51 -3.32 3.34
N TYR A 84 9.12 -3.59 2.18
CA TYR A 84 8.44 -4.06 0.97
C TYR A 84 9.36 -4.95 0.12
N ARG A 85 8.75 -5.79 -0.74
CA ARG A 85 9.43 -6.56 -1.79
C ARG A 85 8.61 -6.49 -3.07
N GLY A 86 9.16 -5.85 -4.11
CA GLY A 86 8.42 -5.63 -5.35
C GLY A 86 7.18 -4.76 -5.10
N ALA A 87 5.99 -5.30 -5.32
CA ALA A 87 4.72 -4.62 -5.08
C ALA A 87 4.02 -5.04 -3.76
N ILE A 88 4.72 -5.79 -2.91
CA ILE A 88 4.18 -6.34 -1.66
C ILE A 88 4.75 -5.55 -0.47
N LEU A 89 3.86 -4.99 0.35
CA LEU A 89 4.15 -4.41 1.66
C LEU A 89 3.95 -5.46 2.74
N SER A 90 4.81 -5.47 3.78
CA SER A 90 4.78 -6.52 4.81
C SER A 90 4.56 -5.98 6.24
N PRO A 91 3.42 -5.32 6.54
CA PRO A 91 3.13 -4.82 7.89
C PRO A 91 3.00 -5.93 8.93
N LEU A 92 4.06 -6.22 9.69
CA LEU A 92 4.10 -7.33 10.65
C LEU A 92 3.20 -7.18 11.89
N THR A 93 2.58 -6.01 12.09
CA THR A 93 1.78 -5.70 13.28
C THR A 93 0.53 -4.88 12.96
N PRO A 94 -0.55 -4.97 13.79
CA PRO A 94 -1.71 -4.09 13.66
C PRO A 94 -1.35 -2.60 13.71
N MET A 95 -0.33 -2.23 14.48
CA MET A 95 0.17 -0.86 14.55
C MET A 95 0.79 -0.42 13.22
N GLN A 96 1.57 -1.27 12.55
CA GLN A 96 2.11 -1.00 11.22
C GLN A 96 1.01 -0.93 10.17
N SER A 97 -0.01 -1.80 10.23
CA SER A 97 -1.17 -1.73 9.33
C SER A 97 -1.94 -0.40 9.48
N ASN A 98 -2.16 0.06 10.72
CA ASN A 98 -2.75 1.36 11.00
C ASN A 98 -1.90 2.53 10.49
N ARG A 99 -0.57 2.47 10.67
CA ARG A 99 0.35 3.49 10.15
C ARG A 99 0.35 3.52 8.62
N LEU A 100 0.35 2.34 7.99
CA LEU A 100 0.29 2.18 6.55
C LEU A 100 -1.01 2.79 5.99
N SER A 101 -2.15 2.47 6.59
CA SER A 101 -3.46 3.03 6.19
C SER A 101 -3.48 4.55 6.28
N ARG A 102 -2.90 5.12 7.35
CA ARG A 102 -2.74 6.58 7.49
C ARG A 102 -1.81 7.16 6.41
N ARG A 103 -0.72 6.46 6.07
CA ARG A 103 0.23 6.89 5.04
C ARG A 103 -0.40 6.90 3.65
N MET A 104 -1.20 5.88 3.32
CA MET A 104 -2.00 5.85 2.09
C MET A 104 -2.95 7.05 2.04
N GLY A 105 -3.69 7.31 3.12
CA GLY A 105 -4.54 8.50 3.21
C GLY A 105 -3.77 9.82 3.06
N GLN A 106 -2.52 9.92 3.53
CA GLN A 106 -1.68 11.11 3.31
C GLN A 106 -1.34 11.31 1.83
N ILE A 107 -1.06 10.23 1.09
CA ILE A 107 -0.83 10.28 -0.36
C ILE A 107 -2.11 10.71 -1.08
N GLU A 108 -3.27 10.19 -0.67
CA GLU A 108 -4.55 10.60 -1.25
C GLU A 108 -4.87 12.07 -0.96
N MET A 109 -4.45 12.62 0.17
CA MET A 109 -4.67 14.02 0.48
C MET A 109 -3.56 14.95 -0.06
N ASP A 110 -2.54 14.40 -0.72
CA ASP A 110 -1.45 15.18 -1.27
C ASP A 110 -1.92 16.05 -2.44
N ARG A 111 -1.56 17.34 -2.40
CA ARG A 111 -2.02 18.34 -3.38
C ARG A 111 -1.54 18.05 -4.80
N PHE A 112 -0.31 17.60 -4.94
CA PHE A 112 0.29 17.25 -6.23
C PHE A 112 -0.37 16.00 -6.80
N VAL A 113 -0.49 14.95 -5.98
CA VAL A 113 -1.18 13.70 -6.37
C VAL A 113 -2.61 14.00 -6.80
N GLN A 114 -3.34 14.83 -6.05
CA GLN A 114 -4.72 15.18 -6.35
C GLN A 114 -4.87 16.03 -7.60
N ALA A 115 -3.93 16.94 -7.87
CA ALA A 115 -3.92 17.71 -9.11
C ALA A 115 -3.79 16.78 -10.33
N CYS A 116 -2.94 15.76 -10.24
CA CYS A 116 -2.77 14.75 -11.29
C CYS A 116 -3.98 13.81 -11.37
N ALA A 117 -4.51 13.34 -10.23
CA ALA A 117 -5.66 12.44 -10.15
C ALA A 117 -6.97 13.05 -10.66
N LYS A 118 -7.09 14.39 -10.64
CA LYS A 118 -8.23 15.07 -11.27
C LYS A 118 -8.22 14.98 -12.80
N LYS A 119 -7.11 14.57 -13.41
CA LYS A 119 -6.96 14.44 -14.87
C LYS A 119 -7.16 13.01 -15.39
N ILE A 120 -7.27 12.02 -14.49
CA ILE A 120 -7.69 10.67 -14.86
C ILE A 120 -9.24 10.56 -14.81
N PRO A 121 -9.85 9.58 -15.51
CA PRO A 121 -11.30 9.45 -15.57
C PRO A 121 -11.97 9.36 -14.19
N GLU A 122 -13.14 9.98 -14.04
CA GLU A 122 -13.87 9.96 -12.77
C GLU A 122 -14.23 8.53 -12.34
N GLY A 123 -14.22 8.26 -11.03
CA GLY A 123 -14.57 6.94 -10.49
C GLY A 123 -13.50 5.87 -10.67
N THR A 124 -12.33 6.21 -11.22
CA THR A 124 -11.20 5.28 -11.32
C THR A 124 -10.27 5.40 -10.12
N CYS A 125 -9.58 4.29 -9.79
CA CYS A 125 -8.54 4.22 -8.78
C CYS A 125 -7.24 3.80 -9.45
N LEU A 126 -6.13 4.41 -9.05
CA LEU A 126 -4.82 4.13 -9.64
C LEU A 126 -4.25 2.79 -9.16
N VAL A 127 -4.57 2.43 -7.91
CA VAL A 127 -3.99 1.29 -7.21
C VAL A 127 -5.09 0.49 -6.53
N SER A 128 -5.02 -0.83 -6.63
CA SER A 128 -5.85 -1.76 -5.86
C SER A 128 -4.99 -2.52 -4.85
N GLY A 129 -5.43 -2.55 -3.59
CA GLY A 129 -4.76 -3.18 -2.47
C GLY A 129 -5.44 -4.49 -2.07
N THR A 130 -4.72 -5.60 -2.16
CA THR A 130 -5.18 -6.92 -1.70
C THR A 130 -4.41 -7.35 -0.46
N LEU A 131 -5.10 -7.49 0.67
CA LEU A 131 -4.50 -8.14 1.85
C LEU A 131 -4.46 -9.64 1.63
N PHE A 132 -3.35 -10.27 1.97
CA PHE A 132 -3.27 -11.72 2.00
C PHE A 132 -2.72 -12.19 3.34
N PHE A 133 -3.22 -13.36 3.75
CA PHE A 133 -2.80 -14.08 4.93
C PHE A 133 -2.27 -15.42 4.45
N GLN A 134 -1.11 -15.87 4.91
CA GLN A 134 -0.77 -17.30 4.79
C GLN A 134 -1.59 -18.10 5.81
N ASP A 135 -2.86 -18.31 5.49
CA ASP A 135 -3.58 -19.53 5.83
C ASP A 135 -3.94 -20.15 4.46
N PRO A 136 -3.53 -21.39 4.17
CA PRO A 136 -3.76 -22.03 2.87
C PRO A 136 -5.23 -22.12 2.47
N ASN A 137 -6.18 -21.82 3.37
CA ASN A 137 -7.62 -21.82 3.11
C ASN A 137 -8.27 -20.43 3.06
N THR A 138 -7.50 -19.34 3.18
CA THR A 138 -8.07 -17.98 3.21
C THR A 138 -7.62 -17.17 1.99
N ASP A 139 -8.53 -17.02 1.02
CA ASP A 139 -8.35 -16.09 -0.09
C ASP A 139 -8.17 -14.66 0.46
N GLY A 140 -7.27 -13.88 -0.17
CA GLY A 140 -6.99 -12.52 0.24
C GLY A 140 -8.25 -11.64 0.28
N VAL A 141 -8.35 -10.77 1.28
CA VAL A 141 -9.51 -9.90 1.48
C VAL A 141 -9.22 -8.52 0.89
N PRO A 142 -10.10 -7.96 0.03
CA PRO A 142 -9.97 -6.57 -0.43
C PRO A 142 -9.91 -5.60 0.75
N THR A 143 -9.02 -4.62 0.66
CA THR A 143 -8.82 -3.63 1.72
C THR A 143 -9.67 -2.40 1.46
N ASN A 144 -10.87 -2.34 2.02
CA ASN A 144 -11.70 -1.14 1.88
C ASN A 144 -11.10 0.00 2.72
N LEU A 145 -10.22 0.80 2.11
CA LEU A 145 -9.82 2.08 2.66
C LEU A 145 -11.02 3.05 2.56
N PRO A 146 -11.33 3.83 3.61
CA PRO A 146 -12.40 4.80 3.53
C PRO A 146 -12.09 5.82 2.43
N SER A 147 -13.03 6.04 1.52
CA SER A 147 -12.85 7.02 0.45
C SER A 147 -12.53 8.41 1.03
N PRO A 148 -11.60 9.16 0.41
CA PRO A 148 -11.25 10.47 0.90
C PRO A 148 -12.44 11.45 0.76
N PRO A 149 -12.54 12.48 1.62
CA PRO A 149 -13.65 13.42 1.57
C PRO A 149 -13.63 14.23 0.27
N PRO A 150 -14.79 14.51 -0.35
CA PRO A 150 -14.86 15.42 -1.49
C PRO A 150 -14.16 16.76 -1.19
N PRO A 151 -13.45 17.37 -2.15
CA PRO A 151 -13.35 17.03 -3.57
C PRO A 151 -12.16 16.10 -3.94
N HIS A 152 -11.60 15.37 -2.98
CA HIS A 152 -10.43 14.52 -3.21
C HIS A 152 -10.83 13.21 -3.90
N ARG A 153 -10.02 12.77 -4.86
CA ARG A 153 -10.17 11.50 -5.58
C ARG A 153 -9.56 10.36 -4.78
N GLN A 154 -10.23 9.21 -4.79
CA GLN A 154 -9.65 7.97 -4.27
C GLN A 154 -8.54 7.48 -5.20
N ILE A 155 -7.39 7.13 -4.64
CA ILE A 155 -6.22 6.63 -5.38
C ILE A 155 -6.03 5.14 -5.10
N PHE A 156 -6.27 4.71 -3.86
CA PHE A 156 -6.16 3.34 -3.39
C PHE A 156 -7.54 2.76 -3.11
N VAL A 157 -7.81 1.54 -3.59
CA VAL A 157 -9.05 0.78 -3.32
C VAL A 157 -8.76 -0.63 -2.85
#